data_AF-A0A847GUB1-F1
#
_entry.id   AF-A0A847GUB1-F1
#
_cell.length_a   1.000
_cell.length_b   1.000
_cell.length_c   1.000
_cell.angle_alpha   90.00
_cell.angle_beta   90.00
_cell.angle_gamma   90.00
#
_symmetry.space_group_name_H-M   'P 1'
#
loop_
_entity.id
_entity.type
_entity.pdbx_description
1 polymer ?
#
loop_
_entity_poly.entity_id
_entity_poly.type
_entity_poly.pdbx_seq_one_letter_code
_entity_poly.pdbx_strand_id
1 'polypeptide(L)'
;MGLTIHYQLRSTAASAEEARNLVVQLGSRARDLPFDQVDEVIELTGSDCAFQQHDDQFPHRWLLIQARKLVPDPREPARRYAVIPEHVIAFSCSPGRGCEQANFGLCRYPATIEVGPCVQWTVHTNLDHWHWGSFCKTEYARNRECGGARNFRRCHLAIVDLLQHAQSLGILEEVYDEAGYWENRRITAQALGLVSV
;
A
#
# COMPACT_ATOMS: atom_id res chain seq x y z
N MET A 1 -19.42 4.51 9.58
CA MET A 1 -18.77 3.68 8.56
C MET A 1 -17.99 4.63 7.69
N GLY A 2 -16.67 4.52 7.67
CA GLY A 2 -15.82 5.49 6.99
C GLY A 2 -15.67 5.22 5.51
N LEU A 3 -15.10 6.18 4.79
CA LEU A 3 -14.74 6.08 3.38
C LEU A 3 -13.23 5.82 3.29
N THR A 4 -12.90 4.58 2.98
CA THR A 4 -11.55 4.05 2.87
C THR A 4 -11.31 3.56 1.46
N ILE A 5 -10.10 3.77 0.96
CA ILE A 5 -9.63 3.11 -0.26
C ILE A 5 -8.52 2.13 0.12
N HIS A 6 -8.70 0.87 -0.28
CA HIS A 6 -7.76 -0.23 -0.08
C HIS A 6 -7.11 -0.57 -1.41
N TYR A 7 -5.82 -0.89 -1.40
CA TYR A 7 -5.09 -1.24 -2.61
C TYR A 7 -3.96 -2.22 -2.35
N GLN A 8 -3.67 -3.03 -3.35
CA GLN A 8 -2.58 -3.98 -3.38
C GLN A 8 -1.71 -3.72 -4.62
N LEU A 9 -0.39 -3.77 -4.43
CA LEU A 9 0.58 -3.66 -5.51
C LEU A 9 1.39 -4.96 -5.57
N ARG A 10 1.71 -5.40 -6.78
CA ARG A 10 2.55 -6.57 -7.03
C ARG A 10 3.48 -6.31 -8.21
N SER A 11 4.73 -6.76 -8.10
CA SER A 11 5.70 -6.67 -9.19
C SER A 11 6.53 -7.94 -9.30
N THR A 12 6.74 -8.40 -10.53
CA THR A 12 7.62 -9.52 -10.85
C THR A 12 9.09 -9.11 -11.02
N ALA A 13 9.44 -7.86 -10.68
CA ALA A 13 10.81 -7.34 -10.72
C ALA A 13 11.83 -8.36 -10.19
N ALA A 14 12.83 -8.64 -11.02
CA ALA A 14 13.84 -9.67 -10.77
C ALA A 14 14.85 -9.22 -9.71
N SER A 15 15.05 -7.91 -9.58
CA SER A 15 16.00 -7.31 -8.64
C SER A 15 15.37 -6.23 -7.77
N ALA A 16 16.06 -5.89 -6.67
CA ALA A 16 15.70 -4.74 -5.84
C ALA A 16 15.85 -3.41 -6.59
N GLU A 17 16.76 -3.33 -7.56
CA GLU A 17 16.94 -2.14 -8.37
C GLU A 17 15.75 -1.87 -9.28
N GLU A 18 15.23 -2.90 -9.95
CA GLU A 18 14.02 -2.80 -10.76
C GLU A 18 12.80 -2.41 -9.91
N ALA A 19 12.63 -3.03 -8.74
CA ALA A 19 11.57 -2.69 -7.81
C ALA A 19 11.70 -1.24 -7.31
N ARG A 20 12.92 -0.78 -7.01
CA ARG A 20 13.21 0.60 -6.63
C ARG A 20 12.83 1.58 -7.73
N ASN A 21 13.19 1.29 -8.98
CA ASN A 21 12.86 2.15 -10.11
C ASN A 21 11.34 2.30 -10.30
N LEU A 22 10.56 1.24 -10.04
CA LEU A 22 9.10 1.30 -10.07
C LEU A 22 8.54 2.19 -8.95
N VAL A 23 9.03 2.02 -7.71
CA VAL A 23 8.59 2.82 -6.56
C VAL A 23 9.01 4.29 -6.70
N VAL A 24 10.19 4.57 -7.23
CA VAL A 24 10.67 5.93 -7.53
C VAL A 24 9.81 6.60 -8.60
N GLN A 25 9.45 5.90 -9.67
CA GLN A 25 8.52 6.43 -10.68
C GLN A 25 7.15 6.75 -10.08
N LEU A 26 6.62 5.84 -9.25
CA LEU A 26 5.36 6.07 -8.53
C LEU A 26 5.46 7.30 -7.61
N GLY A 27 6.54 7.42 -6.84
CA GLY A 27 6.80 8.56 -5.97
C GLY A 27 7.02 9.88 -6.73
N SER A 28 7.65 9.83 -7.91
CA SER A 28 7.75 10.99 -8.80
C SER A 28 6.37 11.47 -9.22
N ARG A 29 5.49 10.55 -9.65
CA ARG A 29 4.12 10.90 -10.01
C ARG A 29 3.33 11.46 -8.84
N ALA A 30 3.54 10.93 -7.63
CA ALA A 30 2.90 11.45 -6.43
C ALA A 30 3.23 12.94 -6.19
N ARG A 31 4.45 13.38 -6.49
CA ARG A 31 4.87 14.79 -6.36
C ARG A 31 4.16 15.73 -7.35
N ASP A 32 3.70 15.22 -8.48
CA ASP A 32 2.92 15.99 -9.46
C ASP A 32 1.43 16.09 -9.10
N LEU A 33 0.97 15.28 -8.14
CA LEU A 33 -0.41 15.21 -7.69
C LEU A 33 -0.64 16.12 -6.47
N PRO A 34 -1.88 16.54 -6.18
CA PRO A 34 -2.16 17.54 -5.16
C PRO A 34 -2.16 16.97 -3.73
N PHE A 35 -1.15 16.17 -3.38
CA PHE A 35 -0.85 15.76 -2.01
C PHE A 35 -0.28 16.96 -1.23
N ASP A 36 -0.57 17.03 0.07
CA ASP A 36 0.01 18.06 0.94
C ASP A 36 1.50 17.79 1.20
N GLN A 37 1.90 16.52 1.22
CA GLN A 37 3.28 16.09 1.41
C GLN A 37 3.54 14.74 0.72
N VAL A 38 4.72 14.57 0.16
CA VAL A 38 5.24 13.31 -0.39
C VAL A 38 6.67 13.15 0.09
N ASP A 39 6.92 12.09 0.87
CA ASP A 39 8.23 11.82 1.43
C ASP A 39 9.18 11.21 0.39
N GLU A 40 10.47 11.16 0.74
CA GLU A 40 11.46 10.42 -0.05
C GLU A 40 11.20 8.92 0.00
N VAL A 41 11.64 8.22 -1.05
CA VAL A 41 11.60 6.76 -1.07
C VAL A 41 12.66 6.24 -0.11
N ILE A 42 12.23 5.42 0.84
CA ILE A 42 13.11 4.70 1.76
C ILE A 42 13.32 3.28 1.29
N GLU A 43 14.44 2.71 1.72
CA GLU A 43 14.76 1.31 1.51
C GLU A 43 15.32 0.72 2.79
N LEU A 44 14.70 -0.36 3.27
CA LEU A 44 15.06 -1.04 4.51
C LEU A 44 15.23 -2.53 4.24
N THR A 45 16.15 -3.17 4.95
CA THR A 45 16.42 -4.61 4.81
C THR A 45 16.61 -5.27 6.17
N GLY A 46 16.32 -6.57 6.26
CA GLY A 46 16.58 -7.38 7.45
C GLY A 46 15.79 -6.87 8.68
N SER A 47 16.48 -6.72 9.82
CA SER A 47 15.86 -6.31 11.08
C SER A 47 15.21 -4.93 11.04
N ASP A 48 15.67 -4.05 10.16
CA ASP A 48 15.14 -2.69 10.06
C ASP A 48 13.69 -2.65 9.55
N CYS A 49 13.25 -3.73 8.90
CA CYS A 49 11.87 -3.91 8.45
C CYS A 49 10.91 -4.27 9.59
N ALA A 50 11.41 -4.68 10.76
CA ALA A 50 10.59 -5.11 11.88
C ALA A 50 10.16 -3.90 12.73
N PHE A 51 8.90 -3.46 12.56
CA PHE A 51 8.35 -2.31 13.30
C PHE A 51 8.45 -2.43 14.83
N GLN A 52 8.49 -3.66 15.38
CA GLN A 52 8.63 -3.90 16.82
C GLN A 52 10.02 -3.56 17.36
N GLN A 53 11.02 -3.46 16.50
CA GLN A 53 12.38 -3.05 16.89
C GLN A 53 12.50 -1.53 17.04
N HIS A 54 11.45 -0.79 16.64
CA HIS A 54 11.43 0.66 16.62
C HIS A 54 10.44 1.20 17.66
N ASP A 55 10.81 2.31 18.29
CA ASP A 55 9.95 3.04 19.21
C ASP A 55 8.79 3.75 18.47
N ASP A 56 7.84 4.28 19.22
CA ASP A 56 6.66 4.98 18.66
C ASP A 56 7.02 6.29 17.94
N GLN A 57 8.24 6.81 18.09
CA GLN A 57 8.71 8.03 17.44
C GLN A 57 9.39 7.77 16.10
N PHE A 58 9.68 6.50 15.77
CA PHE A 58 10.30 6.15 14.49
C PHE A 58 9.42 6.60 13.30
N PRO A 59 9.94 7.44 12.39
CA PRO A 59 9.13 8.12 11.37
C PRO A 59 8.34 7.17 10.46
N HIS A 60 8.89 5.99 10.17
CA HIS A 60 8.28 5.03 9.22
C HIS A 60 7.55 3.89 9.91
N ARG A 61 7.29 3.99 11.22
CA ARG A 61 6.69 2.89 11.97
C ARG A 61 5.29 2.52 11.47
N TRP A 62 4.46 3.51 11.13
CA TRP A 62 3.14 3.28 10.53
C TRP A 62 3.23 2.57 9.17
N LEU A 63 4.18 3.00 8.33
CA LEU A 63 4.48 2.37 7.05
C LEU A 63 4.87 0.89 7.25
N LEU A 64 5.77 0.59 8.19
CA LEU A 64 6.18 -0.78 8.49
C LEU A 64 5.05 -1.66 9.06
N ILE A 65 4.12 -1.07 9.82
CA ILE A 65 2.93 -1.78 10.29
C ILE A 65 2.05 -2.21 9.11
N GLN A 66 1.84 -1.34 8.13
CA GLN A 66 1.06 -1.64 6.92
C GLN A 66 1.80 -2.60 5.97
N ALA A 67 3.13 -2.54 5.93
CA ALA A 67 3.96 -3.45 5.14
C ALA A 67 3.86 -4.92 5.56
N ARG A 68 3.26 -5.24 6.71
CA ARG A 68 3.07 -6.62 7.17
C ARG A 68 2.00 -7.33 6.36
N LYS A 69 2.22 -8.61 6.07
CA LYS A 69 1.20 -9.49 5.49
C LYS A 69 0.70 -10.48 6.54
N LEU A 70 -0.57 -10.85 6.42
CA LEU A 70 -1.17 -11.90 7.25
C LEU A 70 -1.38 -13.14 6.37
N VAL A 71 -0.69 -14.23 6.70
CA VAL A 71 -0.86 -15.50 5.99
C VAL A 71 -1.74 -16.44 6.83
N PRO A 72 -2.69 -17.16 6.23
CA PRO A 72 -3.50 -18.16 6.93
C PRO A 72 -2.64 -19.29 7.48
N ASP A 73 -3.00 -19.82 8.64
CA ASP A 73 -2.45 -21.11 9.09
C ASP A 73 -3.01 -22.23 8.17
N PRO A 74 -2.15 -23.02 7.50
CA PRO A 74 -2.59 -24.16 6.68
C PRO A 74 -3.43 -25.20 7.42
N ARG A 75 -3.26 -25.32 8.74
CA ARG A 75 -3.96 -26.29 9.60
C ARG A 75 -5.24 -25.71 10.20
N GLU A 76 -5.30 -24.39 10.39
CA GLU A 76 -6.44 -23.69 10.98
C GLU A 76 -6.70 -22.38 10.24
N PRO A 77 -7.52 -22.39 9.16
CA PRO A 77 -7.72 -21.21 8.30
C PRO A 77 -8.36 -20.00 8.98
N ALA A 78 -8.83 -20.09 10.22
CA ALA A 78 -9.25 -18.93 11.01
C ALA A 78 -8.06 -18.18 11.64
N ARG A 79 -6.95 -18.87 11.88
CA ARG A 79 -5.73 -18.33 12.43
C ARG A 79 -4.89 -17.66 11.33
N ARG A 80 -4.21 -16.58 11.68
CA ARG A 80 -3.32 -15.83 10.78
C ARG A 80 -1.97 -15.61 11.46
N TYR A 81 -0.90 -15.71 10.69
CA TYR A 81 0.45 -15.36 11.12
C TYR A 81 0.89 -14.06 10.45
N ALA A 82 1.52 -13.18 11.21
CA ALA A 82 2.12 -11.99 10.65
C ALA A 82 3.48 -12.30 10.06
N VAL A 83 3.67 -11.92 8.81
CA VAL A 83 4.94 -12.00 8.09
C VAL A 83 5.53 -10.60 8.03
N ILE A 84 6.74 -10.45 8.56
CA ILE A 84 7.53 -9.23 8.43
C ILE A 84 8.30 -9.30 7.11
N PRO A 85 8.33 -8.23 6.31
CA PRO A 85 9.14 -8.21 5.09
C PRO A 85 10.64 -8.29 5.39
N GLU A 86 11.42 -8.88 4.48
CA GLU A 86 12.88 -8.89 4.52
C GLU A 86 13.49 -7.67 3.82
N HIS A 87 12.72 -7.07 2.90
CA HIS A 87 13.12 -5.90 2.12
C HIS A 87 11.89 -5.03 1.90
N VAL A 88 11.98 -3.74 2.23
CA VAL A 88 10.93 -2.74 2.02
C VAL A 88 11.51 -1.64 1.15
N ILE A 89 10.82 -1.30 0.05
CA ILE A 89 11.08 -0.09 -0.74
C ILE A 89 9.78 0.68 -0.84
N ALA A 90 9.67 1.82 -0.18
CA ALA A 90 8.38 2.48 0.01
C ALA A 90 8.51 3.98 0.25
N PHE A 91 7.39 4.69 0.17
CA PHE A 91 7.27 6.09 0.56
C PHE A 91 5.89 6.38 1.13
N SER A 92 5.82 7.48 1.86
CA SER A 92 4.60 7.97 2.50
C SER A 92 4.11 9.24 1.81
N CYS A 93 2.80 9.40 1.75
CA CYS A 93 2.13 10.60 1.28
C CYS A 93 1.08 11.06 2.29
N SER A 94 0.90 12.38 2.40
CA SER A 94 -0.25 12.99 3.06
C SER A 94 -1.21 13.53 2.01
N PRO A 95 -2.38 12.89 1.76
CA PRO A 95 -3.38 13.41 0.82
C PRO A 95 -3.86 14.81 1.21
N GLY A 96 -4.04 15.01 2.51
CA GLY A 96 -4.21 16.30 3.12
C GLY A 96 -5.02 16.24 4.40
N ARG A 97 -5.32 17.41 4.96
CA ARG A 97 -6.02 17.53 6.25
C ARG A 97 -7.30 16.68 6.31
N GLY A 98 -7.41 15.84 7.34
CA GLY A 98 -8.53 14.91 7.53
C GLY A 98 -8.39 13.57 6.82
N CYS A 99 -7.23 13.28 6.20
CA CYS A 99 -6.89 11.95 5.73
C CYS A 99 -5.88 11.28 6.68
N GLU A 100 -5.90 9.95 6.71
CA GLU A 100 -4.75 9.18 7.20
C GLU A 100 -3.58 9.30 6.19
N GLN A 101 -2.38 8.96 6.63
CA GLN A 101 -1.22 8.84 5.74
C GLN A 101 -1.44 7.68 4.76
N ALA A 102 -1.16 7.91 3.48
CA ALA A 102 -1.20 6.89 2.43
C ALA A 102 0.22 6.39 2.14
N ASN A 103 0.45 5.08 2.24
CA ASN A 103 1.78 4.49 2.05
C ASN A 103 1.79 3.57 0.83
N PHE A 104 2.82 3.72 0.00
CA PHE A 104 2.98 2.97 -1.24
C PHE A 104 4.37 2.36 -1.27
N GLY A 105 4.49 1.16 -1.82
CA GLY A 105 5.79 0.51 -1.90
C GLY A 105 5.72 -0.86 -2.55
N LEU A 106 6.82 -1.58 -2.41
CA LEU A 106 7.00 -2.96 -2.78
C LEU A 106 7.89 -3.63 -1.72
N CYS A 107 7.48 -4.79 -1.26
CA CYS A 107 8.19 -5.57 -0.24
C CYS A 107 8.52 -6.98 -0.74
N ARG A 108 9.66 -7.51 -0.31
CA ARG A 108 9.96 -8.95 -0.35
C ARG A 108 9.73 -9.57 1.02
N TYR A 109 9.22 -10.79 1.02
CA TYR A 109 8.88 -11.54 2.22
C TYR A 109 9.64 -12.87 2.21
N PRO A 110 9.90 -13.45 3.40
CA PRO A 110 10.49 -14.77 3.48
C PRO A 110 9.55 -15.81 2.84
N ALA A 111 10.11 -16.80 2.15
CA ALA A 111 9.32 -17.88 1.55
C ALA A 111 8.63 -18.76 2.60
N THR A 112 9.19 -18.80 3.81
CA THR A 112 8.72 -19.59 4.94
C THR A 112 8.89 -18.85 6.26
N ILE A 113 8.02 -19.12 7.22
CA ILE A 113 8.14 -18.65 8.60
C ILE A 113 8.05 -19.83 9.58
N GLU A 114 8.76 -19.72 10.71
CA GLU A 114 8.64 -20.67 11.81
C GLU A 114 7.58 -20.20 12.80
N VAL A 115 6.64 -21.09 13.12
CA VAL A 115 5.51 -20.78 14.01
C VAL A 115 5.31 -21.89 15.05
N GLY A 116 4.75 -21.53 16.20
CA GLY A 116 4.47 -22.46 17.29
C GLY A 116 5.29 -22.17 18.55
N PRO A 117 4.67 -22.16 19.74
CA PRO A 117 5.35 -21.79 20.98
C PRO A 117 6.24 -22.90 21.55
N CYS A 118 5.83 -24.18 21.45
CA CYS A 118 6.53 -25.32 22.06
C CYS A 118 7.11 -26.29 21.02
N VAL A 119 6.40 -26.46 19.89
CA VAL A 119 6.86 -27.25 18.75
C VAL A 119 6.80 -26.32 17.56
N GLN A 120 7.98 -25.87 17.12
CA GLN A 120 8.10 -25.04 15.94
C GLN A 120 7.85 -25.87 14.69
N TRP A 121 7.19 -25.25 13.72
CA TRP A 121 7.02 -25.82 12.40
C TRP A 121 6.94 -24.71 11.35
N THR A 122 7.27 -25.10 10.13
CA THR A 122 7.40 -24.19 8.99
C THR A 122 6.08 -23.98 8.26
N VAL A 123 5.70 -22.71 8.06
CA VAL A 123 4.58 -22.30 7.20
C VAL A 123 5.13 -21.65 5.94
N HIS A 124 4.71 -22.13 4.77
CA HIS A 124 4.97 -21.45 3.50
C HIS A 124 4.10 -20.20 3.37
N THR A 125 4.71 -19.05 3.07
CA THR A 125 4.00 -17.78 3.01
C THR A 125 3.25 -17.57 1.70
N ASN A 126 3.73 -18.19 0.61
CA ASN A 126 3.26 -17.96 -0.76
C ASN A 126 3.25 -16.47 -1.14
N LEU A 127 4.22 -15.70 -0.60
CA LEU A 127 4.45 -14.30 -0.93
C LEU A 127 5.64 -14.20 -1.91
N ASP A 128 5.53 -14.89 -3.04
CA ASP A 128 6.49 -14.87 -4.13
C ASP A 128 6.49 -13.52 -4.87
N HIS A 129 7.64 -13.04 -5.31
CA HIS A 129 7.80 -11.70 -5.91
C HIS A 129 7.60 -10.54 -4.92
N TRP A 130 7.47 -9.33 -5.45
CA TRP A 130 7.30 -8.12 -4.64
C TRP A 130 5.81 -7.85 -4.41
N HIS A 131 5.45 -7.55 -3.17
CA HIS A 131 4.06 -7.30 -2.76
C HIS A 131 3.95 -6.06 -1.89
N TRP A 132 2.79 -5.43 -1.94
CA TRP A 132 2.39 -4.36 -1.04
C TRP A 132 0.88 -4.42 -0.81
N GLY A 133 0.44 -3.96 0.35
CA GLY A 133 -0.97 -3.79 0.65
C GLY A 133 -1.12 -2.66 1.65
N SER A 134 -1.99 -1.71 1.36
CA SER A 134 -2.28 -0.61 2.27
C SER A 134 -3.71 -0.12 2.07
N PHE A 135 -4.10 0.83 2.91
CA PHE A 135 -5.35 1.54 2.82
C PHE A 135 -5.15 2.98 3.29
N CYS A 136 -6.04 3.86 2.87
CA CYS A 136 -6.09 5.24 3.34
C CYS A 136 -7.53 5.64 3.62
N LYS A 137 -7.81 6.05 4.85
CA LYS A 137 -9.09 6.70 5.16
C LYS A 137 -9.05 8.15 4.72
N THR A 138 -10.08 8.54 3.99
CA THR A 138 -10.22 9.92 3.47
C THR A 138 -11.47 10.62 4.02
N GLU A 139 -12.25 9.93 4.85
CA GLU A 139 -13.56 10.38 5.33
C GLU A 139 -13.55 11.76 5.99
N TYR A 140 -12.59 12.04 6.90
CA TYR A 140 -12.59 13.27 7.69
C TYR A 140 -12.16 14.49 6.88
N ALA A 141 -11.59 14.32 5.68
CA ALA A 141 -11.35 15.41 4.75
C ALA A 141 -12.66 16.08 4.30
N ARG A 142 -13.81 15.38 4.44
CA ARG A 142 -15.14 15.91 4.16
C ARG A 142 -15.66 16.82 5.26
N ASN A 143 -15.05 16.83 6.45
CA ASN A 143 -15.48 17.71 7.53
C ASN A 143 -15.23 19.18 7.18
N ARG A 144 -16.06 20.08 7.71
CA ARG A 144 -16.03 21.51 7.37
C ARG A 144 -14.70 22.17 7.74
N GLU A 145 -14.15 21.82 8.90
CA GLU A 145 -12.86 22.28 9.40
C GLU A 145 -11.68 21.80 8.55
N CYS A 146 -11.85 20.71 7.80
CA CYS A 146 -10.86 20.16 6.88
C CYS A 146 -11.05 20.63 5.44
N GLY A 147 -11.99 21.55 5.15
CA GLY A 147 -12.23 22.06 3.79
C GLY A 147 -13.41 21.41 3.05
N GLY A 148 -14.16 20.53 3.71
CA GLY A 148 -15.44 20.03 3.22
C GLY A 148 -15.34 19.07 2.03
N ALA A 149 -16.46 18.90 1.32
CA ALA A 149 -16.55 17.99 0.18
C ALA A 149 -15.53 18.27 -0.94
N ARG A 150 -15.07 19.51 -1.09
CA ARG A 150 -14.02 19.84 -2.07
C ARG A 150 -12.67 19.24 -1.67
N ASN A 151 -12.29 19.34 -0.40
CA ASN A 151 -11.04 18.75 0.08
C ASN A 151 -11.10 17.21 0.03
N PHE A 152 -12.22 16.61 0.44
CA PHE A 152 -12.44 15.17 0.27
C PHE A 152 -12.17 14.71 -1.17
N ARG A 153 -12.81 15.36 -2.17
CA ARG A 153 -12.59 14.99 -3.58
C ARG A 153 -11.15 15.18 -4.02
N ARG A 154 -10.49 16.27 -3.62
CA ARG A 154 -9.06 16.50 -3.94
C ARG A 154 -8.20 15.36 -3.40
N CYS A 155 -8.28 15.07 -2.10
CA CYS A 155 -7.45 14.07 -1.45
C CYS A 155 -7.72 12.66 -1.99
N HIS A 156 -9.00 12.31 -2.12
CA HIS A 156 -9.40 10.97 -2.56
C HIS A 156 -9.03 10.73 -4.03
N LEU A 157 -9.29 11.71 -4.91
CA LEU A 157 -8.92 11.60 -6.33
C LEU A 157 -7.41 11.59 -6.54
N ALA A 158 -6.61 12.26 -5.70
CA ALA A 158 -5.16 12.18 -5.78
C ALA A 158 -4.65 10.74 -5.57
N ILE A 159 -5.24 9.98 -4.63
CA ILE A 159 -4.91 8.56 -4.44
C ILE A 159 -5.35 7.74 -5.65
N VAL A 160 -6.58 7.94 -6.14
CA VAL A 160 -7.10 7.25 -7.33
C VAL A 160 -6.21 7.50 -8.56
N ASP A 161 -5.77 8.74 -8.79
CA ASP A 161 -4.89 9.10 -9.90
C ASP A 161 -3.49 8.46 -9.77
N LEU A 162 -2.98 8.34 -8.53
CA LEU A 162 -1.72 7.66 -8.27
C LEU A 162 -1.83 6.14 -8.51
N LEU A 163 -2.93 5.51 -8.09
CA LEU A 163 -3.20 4.09 -8.36
C LEU A 163 -3.38 3.83 -9.85
N GLN A 164 -3.97 4.76 -10.59
CA GLN A 164 -4.04 4.67 -12.06
C GLN A 164 -2.65 4.71 -12.69
N HIS A 165 -1.73 5.50 -12.13
CA HIS A 165 -0.34 5.45 -12.58
C HIS A 165 0.34 4.13 -12.22
N ALA A 166 0.10 3.58 -11.03
CA ALA A 166 0.57 2.24 -10.65
C ALA A 166 0.07 1.17 -11.64
N GLN A 167 -1.17 1.30 -12.14
CA GLN A 167 -1.70 0.45 -13.20
C GLN A 167 -0.92 0.62 -14.51
N SER A 168 -0.59 1.85 -14.91
CA SER A 168 0.23 2.10 -16.11
C SER A 168 1.67 1.57 -16.00
N LEU A 169 2.20 1.46 -14.78
CA LEU A 169 3.48 0.82 -14.48
C LEU A 169 3.39 -0.72 -14.42
N GLY A 170 2.18 -1.28 -14.52
CA GLY A 170 1.94 -2.72 -14.47
C GLY A 170 2.07 -3.33 -13.07
N ILE A 171 2.02 -2.53 -12.01
CA ILE A 171 2.22 -3.00 -10.63
C ILE A 171 0.96 -2.98 -9.76
N LEU A 172 -0.18 -2.55 -10.29
CA LEU A 172 -1.44 -2.54 -9.55
C LEU A 172 -2.08 -3.94 -9.60
N GLU A 173 -2.32 -4.54 -8.45
CA GLU A 173 -2.96 -5.86 -8.33
C GLU A 173 -4.47 -5.73 -8.07
N GLU A 174 -4.84 -4.96 -7.04
CA GLU A 174 -6.23 -4.83 -6.61
C GLU A 174 -6.50 -3.44 -6.04
N VAL A 175 -7.72 -2.95 -6.22
CA VAL A 175 -8.24 -1.76 -5.55
C VAL A 175 -9.68 -2.04 -5.12
N TYR A 176 -9.99 -1.67 -3.88
CA TYR A 176 -11.35 -1.64 -3.35
C TYR A 176 -11.62 -0.24 -2.79
N ASP A 177 -12.50 0.51 -3.45
CA ASP A 177 -12.81 1.89 -3.09
C ASP A 177 -14.25 2.01 -2.56
N GLU A 178 -14.39 2.23 -1.26
CA GLU A 178 -15.70 2.39 -0.62
C GLU A 178 -16.46 3.63 -1.11
N ALA A 179 -15.78 4.61 -1.70
CA ALA A 179 -16.41 5.79 -2.28
C ALA A 179 -16.85 5.58 -3.75
N GLY A 180 -16.42 4.49 -4.39
CA GLY A 180 -16.82 4.08 -5.73
C GLY A 180 -16.21 4.90 -6.88
N TYR A 181 -15.22 5.75 -6.63
CA TYR A 181 -14.59 6.55 -7.69
C TYR A 181 -13.76 5.68 -8.62
N TRP A 182 -13.06 4.68 -8.08
CA TRP A 182 -12.25 3.75 -8.86
C TRP A 182 -13.09 2.97 -9.89
N GLU A 183 -14.15 2.32 -9.42
CA GLU A 183 -15.04 1.48 -10.22
C GLU A 183 -15.77 2.31 -11.28
N ASN A 184 -16.30 3.49 -10.89
CA ASN A 184 -16.99 4.38 -11.81
C ASN A 184 -16.08 4.88 -12.94
N ARG A 185 -14.81 5.20 -12.64
CA ARG A 185 -13.82 5.58 -13.67
C ARG A 185 -13.54 4.42 -14.62
N ARG A 186 -13.37 3.21 -14.11
CA ARG A 186 -13.13 2.01 -14.93
C ARG A 186 -14.31 1.74 -15.87
N ILE A 187 -15.54 1.80 -15.36
CA ILE A 187 -16.77 1.66 -16.17
C ILE A 187 -16.82 2.72 -17.27
N THR A 188 -16.53 3.98 -16.93
CA THR A 188 -16.52 5.08 -17.90
C THR A 188 -15.47 4.87 -18.98
N ALA A 189 -14.25 4.48 -18.60
CA ALA A 189 -13.16 4.23 -19.54
C ALA A 189 -13.46 3.04 -20.48
N GLN A 190 -14.10 1.98 -19.98
CA GLN A 190 -14.58 0.85 -20.77
C GLN A 190 -15.67 1.28 -21.76
N ALA A 191 -16.65 2.06 -21.31
CA ALA A 191 -17.71 2.59 -22.17
C ALA A 191 -17.17 3.49 -23.29
N LEU A 192 -16.04 4.17 -23.05
CA LEU A 192 -15.34 5.00 -24.02
C LEU A 192 -14.32 4.23 -24.88
N GLY A 193 -14.16 2.92 -24.69
CA GLY A 193 -13.21 2.09 -25.44
C GLY A 193 -11.73 2.35 -25.14
N LEU A 194 -11.42 2.98 -24.00
CA LEU A 194 -10.05 3.35 -23.60
C LEU A 194 -9.30 2.24 -22.87
N VAL A 195 -10.00 1.17 -22.46
CA VAL A 195 -9.42 0.01 -21.75
C VAL A 195 -10.10 -1.27 -22.25
N SER A 196 -9.30 -2.25 -22.67
CA SER A 196 -9.77 -3.59 -23.07
C SER A 196 -9.87 -4.53 -21.86
N VAL A 197 -10.78 -5.52 -21.93
CA VAL A 197 -11.00 -6.55 -20.90
C VAL A 197 -9.77 -7.44 -20.72
#